data_AF-A0A544YMB1-F1
#
_entry.id   AF-A0A544YMB1-F1
#
_cell.length_a   1.000
_cell.length_b   1.000
_cell.length_c   1.000
_cell.angle_alpha   90.00
_cell.angle_beta   90.00
_cell.angle_gamma   90.00
#
_symmetry.space_group_name_H-M   'P 1'
#
loop_
_entity.id
_entity.type
_entity.pdbx_description
1 polymer ?
#
loop_
_entity_poly.entity_id
_entity_poly.type
_entity_poly.pdbx_seq_one_letter_code
_entity_poly.pdbx_strand_id
1 'polypeptide(L)' 'MHYDPGAGNRIAIRGDAPLSWTTGHDCVSRAAGLWECGAVVPVGQQFFYKVLVNDGLWSTGSNYYGVGGQTYDIYPVF' A
#
# COMPACT_ATOMS: atom_id res chain seq x y z
N MET A 1 3.64 2.62 6.82
CA MET A 1 4.36 3.02 5.59
C MET A 1 4.90 4.43 5.78
N HIS A 2 6.17 4.65 5.43
CA HIS A 2 6.83 5.94 5.56
C HIS A 2 7.17 6.55 4.19
N TYR A 3 6.39 7.56 3.79
CA TYR A 3 6.64 8.35 2.58
C TYR A 3 5.80 9.63 2.60
N ASP A 4 6.40 10.76 2.25
CA ASP A 4 5.71 12.02 2.04
C ASP A 4 5.46 12.24 0.54
N PRO A 5 4.21 12.10 0.05
CA PRO A 5 3.90 12.36 -1.35
C PRO A 5 3.77 13.85 -1.68
N GLY A 6 3.91 14.75 -0.70
CA GLY A 6 3.61 16.17 -0.84
C GLY A 6 2.12 16.49 -0.67
N ALA A 7 1.83 17.77 -0.39
CA ALA A 7 0.49 18.24 -0.10
C ALA A 7 -0.50 18.00 -1.26
N GLY A 8 -1.71 17.56 -0.92
CA GLY A 8 -2.78 17.28 -1.89
C GLY A 8 -2.72 15.90 -2.55
N ASN A 9 -1.66 15.14 -2.30
CA ASN A 9 -1.52 13.78 -2.82
C ASN A 9 -2.02 12.73 -1.82
N ARG A 10 -2.43 11.57 -2.33
CA ARG A 10 -2.83 10.41 -1.54
C ARG A 10 -1.96 9.20 -1.85
N ILE A 11 -1.93 8.26 -0.92
CA ILE A 11 -1.33 6.94 -1.09
C ILE A 11 -2.43 5.91 -1.25
N ALA A 12 -2.25 5.00 -2.19
CA ALA A 12 -3.09 3.82 -2.38
C ALA A 12 -2.23 2.55 -2.48
N ILE A 13 -2.84 1.40 -2.19
CA ILE A 13 -2.28 0.09 -2.50
C ILE A 13 -3.13 -0.63 -3.55
N ARG A 14 -2.45 -1.34 -4.46
CA ARG A 14 -3.04 -2.30 -5.40
C ARG A 14 -2.41 -3.66 -5.17
N GLY A 15 -3.11 -4.74 -5.46
CA GLY A 15 -2.62 -6.07 -5.12
C GLY A 15 -3.53 -7.21 -5.53
N ASP A 16 -3.14 -8.41 -5.09
CA ASP A 16 -3.96 -9.61 -5.20
C ASP A 16 -5.20 -9.50 -4.30
N ALA A 17 -6.23 -10.31 -4.59
CA ALA A 17 -7.48 -10.32 -3.86
C ALA A 17 -7.25 -10.42 -2.32
N PRO A 18 -7.89 -9.57 -1.51
CA PRO A 18 -9.07 -8.75 -1.81
C PRO A 18 -8.77 -7.36 -2.43
N LEU A 19 -7.50 -7.04 -2.68
CA LEU A 19 -7.14 -5.84 -3.42
C LEU A 19 -7.41 -6.05 -4.92
N SER A 20 -7.17 -5.00 -5.70
CA SER A 20 -7.23 -5.05 -7.16
C SER A 20 -5.96 -4.47 -7.76
N TRP A 21 -5.49 -5.06 -8.86
CA TRP A 21 -4.41 -4.48 -9.68
C TRP A 21 -4.90 -3.36 -10.61
N THR A 22 -6.21 -3.14 -10.74
CA THR A 22 -6.81 -2.11 -11.61
C THR A 22 -7.31 -0.88 -10.87
N THR A 23 -7.62 -1.00 -9.58
CA THR A 23 -8.23 0.06 -8.77
C THR A 23 -7.56 0.12 -7.41
N GLY A 24 -7.08 1.29 -7.00
CA GLY A 24 -6.42 1.48 -5.72
C GLY A 24 -7.35 1.38 -4.53
N HIS A 25 -6.84 0.81 -3.45
CA HIS A 25 -7.39 0.93 -2.11
C HIS A 25 -6.64 2.05 -1.38
N ASP A 26 -7.35 3.11 -1.00
CA ASP A 26 -6.74 4.29 -0.38
C ASP A 26 -6.23 3.98 1.04
N CYS A 27 -5.07 4.52 1.36
CA CYS A 27 -4.49 4.50 2.70
C CYS A 27 -4.89 5.75 3.48
N VAL A 28 -4.86 5.64 4.81
CA VAL A 28 -5.16 6.75 5.73
C VAL A 28 -3.86 7.43 6.15
N SER A 29 -3.78 8.74 5.95
CA SER A 29 -2.69 9.55 6.51
C SER A 29 -2.86 9.66 8.03
N ARG A 30 -1.83 9.25 8.77
CA ARG A 30 -1.81 9.33 10.25
C ARG A 30 -0.98 10.50 10.75
N ALA A 31 0.06 10.86 10.00
CA ALA A 31 0.89 12.03 10.22
C ALA A 31 1.62 12.39 8.91
N ALA A 32 2.36 13.50 8.91
CA ALA A 32 3.26 13.84 7.81
C ALA A 32 4.23 12.66 7.54
N GLY A 33 4.22 12.15 6.31
CA GLY A 33 5.04 11.03 5.92
C GLY A 33 4.61 9.66 6.45
N LEU A 34 3.54 9.54 7.24
CA LEU A 34 3.11 8.26 7.83
C LEU A 34 1.70 7.86 7.35
N TRP A 35 1.64 6.70 6.72
CA TRP A 35 0.41 6.15 6.13
C TRP A 35 0.12 4.74 6.65
N GLU A 36 -1.16 4.49 6.89
CA GLU A 36 -1.71 3.20 7.29
C GLU A 36 -2.62 2.68 6.18
N CYS A 37 -2.33 1.48 5.68
CA CYS A 37 -3.10 0.82 4.64
C CYS A 37 -3.61 -0.51 5.20
N GLY A 38 -4.89 -0.81 5.04
CA GLY A 38 -5.50 -2.03 5.57
C GLY A 38 -6.29 -2.79 4.52
N ALA A 39 -6.16 -4.11 4.50
CA ALA A 39 -6.99 -4.99 3.70
C ALA A 39 -7.39 -6.21 4.54
N VAL A 40 -8.64 -6.67 4.40
CA VAL A 40 -9.12 -7.84 5.14
C VAL A 40 -8.67 -9.11 4.43
N VAL A 41 -7.47 -9.57 4.77
CA VAL A 41 -6.89 -10.81 4.24
C VAL A 41 -6.99 -11.91 5.31
N PRO A 42 -7.51 -13.11 4.97
CA PRO A 42 -7.52 -14.24 5.89
C PRO A 42 -6.16 -14.53 6.52
N VAL A 43 -6.14 -14.88 7.79
CA VAL A 43 -4.89 -15.15 8.53
C VAL A 43 -4.10 -16.27 7.84
N GLY A 44 -2.82 -16.02 7.57
CA GLY A 44 -1.93 -16.97 6.89
C GLY A 44 -2.01 -16.98 5.37
N GLN A 45 -3.00 -16.30 4.76
CA GLN A 45 -3.07 -16.19 3.30
C GLN A 45 -2.00 -15.23 2.80
N GLN A 46 -1.23 -15.70 1.81
CA GLN A 46 -0.19 -14.93 1.13
C GLN A 46 -0.80 -14.07 0.02
N PHE A 47 -0.25 -12.88 -0.18
CA PHE A 47 -0.67 -11.97 -1.25
C PHE A 47 0.46 -11.02 -1.63
N PHE A 48 0.47 -10.56 -2.88
CA PHE A 48 1.31 -9.46 -3.32
C PHE A 48 0.53 -8.15 -3.38
N TYR A 49 1.23 -7.06 -3.11
CA TYR A 49 0.70 -5.71 -3.24
C TYR A 49 1.79 -4.74 -3.67
N LYS A 50 1.39 -3.55 -4.10
CA LYS A 50 2.29 -2.47 -4.48
C LYS A 50 1.68 -1.12 -4.10
N VAL A 51 2.54 -0.16 -3.82
CA VAL A 51 2.14 1.18 -3.37
C VAL A 51 2.10 2.13 -4.56
N LEU A 52 1.12 3.02 -4.57
CA LEU A 52 0.97 4.04 -5.59
C LEU A 52 0.75 5.42 -4.96
N VAL A 53 1.28 6.47 -5.59
CA VAL A 53 0.84 7.85 -5.37
C VAL A 53 -0.31 8.15 -6.32
N ASN A 54 -1.40 8.73 -5.78
CA ASN A 54 -2.61 9.12 -6.51
C ASN A 54 -3.22 8.02 -7.39
N ASP A 55 -3.00 6.76 -7.01
CA ASP A 55 -3.44 5.59 -7.77
C ASP A 55 -2.93 5.55 -9.24
N GLY A 56 -1.81 6.23 -9.51
CA GLY A 56 -1.29 6.38 -10.88
C GLY A 56 0.23 6.28 -11.00
N LEU A 57 1.00 6.68 -9.99
CA LEU A 57 2.45 6.53 -9.95
C LEU A 57 2.83 5.34 -9.08
N TRP A 58 3.39 4.29 -9.68
CA TRP A 58 3.81 3.07 -8.99
C TRP A 58 5.12 3.27 -8.24
N SER A 59 5.26 2.63 -7.07
CA SER A 59 6.57 2.49 -6.44
C SER A 59 7.54 1.69 -7.34
N THR A 60 8.82 1.95 -7.22
CA THR A 60 9.88 1.21 -7.93
C THR A 60 10.12 -0.16 -7.30
N GLY A 61 10.86 -1.02 -8.02
CA GLY A 61 11.20 -2.37 -7.56
C GLY A 61 10.06 -3.39 -7.68
N SER A 62 10.28 -4.55 -7.05
CA SER A 62 9.32 -5.67 -7.04
C SER A 62 8.07 -5.36 -6.23
N ASN A 63 7.02 -6.16 -6.42
CA ASN A 63 5.85 -6.14 -5.54
C ASN A 63 6.27 -6.50 -4.11
N TYR A 64 5.59 -5.90 -3.13
CA TYR A 64 5.69 -6.30 -1.74
C TYR A 64 4.93 -7.61 -1.51
N TYR A 65 5.46 -8.43 -0.62
CA TYR A 65 4.83 -9.66 -0.16
C TYR A 65 4.20 -9.44 1.21
N GLY A 66 2.97 -9.91 1.39
CA GLY A 66 2.25 -9.85 2.65
C GLY A 66 1.62 -11.20 3.02
N VAL A 67 1.35 -11.36 4.31
CA VAL A 67 0.59 -12.48 4.87
C VAL A 67 -0.53 -11.91 5.73
N GLY A 68 -1.76 -12.37 5.53
CA GLY A 68 -2.91 -11.94 6.30
C GLY A 68 -2.72 -12.18 7.80
N GLY A 69 -3.18 -11.22 8.61
CA GLY A 69 -2.99 -11.20 10.06
C GLY A 69 -1.66 -10.59 10.53
N GLN A 70 -0.82 -10.10 9.61
CA GLN A 70 0.45 -9.43 9.93
C GLN A 70 0.37 -7.93 9.64
N THR A 71 1.24 -7.17 10.30
CA THR A 71 1.48 -5.75 10.02
C THR A 71 2.92 -5.57 9.57
N TYR A 72 3.10 -4.78 8.51
CA TYR A 72 4.41 -4.51 7.92
C TYR A 72 4.73 -3.02 7.98
N ASP A 73 5.98 -2.71 8.26
CA ASP A 73 6.51 -1.38 8.03
C ASP A 73 7.35 -1.35 6.76
N ILE A 74 7.08 -0.38 5.89
CA ILE A 74 7.63 -0.29 4.54
C ILE A 74 8.02 1.15 4.18
N TYR A 75 9.07 1.26 3.37
CA TYR A 75 9.71 2.50 2.94
C TYR A 75 9.79 2.50 1.41
N PRO A 76 8.68 2.81 0.71
CA PRO A 76 8.65 2.78 -0.75
C PRO A 76 9.47 3.91 -1.36
N VAL A 77 9.99 3.65 -2.55
CA VAL A 77 10.66 4.61 -3.42
C VAL A 77 9.84 4.75 -4.69
N PHE A 78 9.69 5.95 -5.23
CA PHE A 78 8.88 6.26 -6.42
C PHE A 78 9.73 6.90 -7.52
#